data_AF-A0A956A9V6-F1
#
_entry.id   AF-A0A956A9V6-F1
#
_cell.length_a   1.000
_cell.length_b   1.000
_cell.length_c   1.000
_cell.angle_alpha   90.00
_cell.angle_beta   90.00
_cell.angle_gamma   90.00
#
_symmetry.space_group_name_H-M   'P 1'
#
loop_
_entity.id
_entity.type
_entity.pdbx_description
1 polymer ?
#
loop_
_entity_poly.entity_id
_entity_poly.type
_entity_poly.pdbx_seq_one_letter_code
_entity_poly.pdbx_strand_id
1 'polypeptide(L)'
;MKKVLMIAIPLLLIGGAVAYFYFGRQTSPTFAYYKTVQAAKLGEMDEFYKGFTKKSAKLVRAVMVLSEASGFIPNPTRYLVYGEVLDETIKKIKTKDEKVFELEIPEDAEDDSKEPPKEFELAIVRVRTGRAKAHYILMVQEDKQWKIDAWRLERFQKDPRYREFVLGKKAKK
;
A
#
# COMPACT_ATOMS: atom_id res chain seq x y z
N MET A 1 -40.94 3.69 38.75
CA MET A 1 -40.63 3.09 37.44
C MET A 1 -39.15 3.35 37.12
N LYS A 2 -38.25 2.40 37.41
CA LYS A 2 -36.78 2.53 37.24
C LYS A 2 -36.19 1.20 36.73
N LYS A 3 -36.56 0.74 35.52
CA LYS A 3 -36.03 -0.53 34.95
C LYS A 3 -35.94 -0.54 33.41
N VAL A 4 -35.61 0.58 32.76
CA VAL A 4 -35.47 0.61 31.29
C VAL A 4 -34.10 1.11 30.80
N LEU A 5 -33.27 1.67 31.68
CA LEU A 5 -32.01 2.33 31.27
C LEU A 5 -30.75 1.44 31.36
N MET A 6 -30.87 0.12 31.45
CA MET A 6 -29.73 -0.78 31.72
C MET A 6 -29.52 -1.86 30.65
N ILE A 7 -30.08 -1.68 29.45
CA ILE A 7 -29.90 -2.60 28.31
C ILE A 7 -29.36 -1.89 27.06
N ALA A 8 -29.37 -0.54 27.01
CA ALA A 8 -28.92 0.22 25.84
C ALA A 8 -27.39 0.40 25.75
N ILE A 9 -26.66 0.30 26.86
CA ILE A 9 -25.21 0.54 26.91
C ILE A 9 -24.38 -0.63 26.31
N PRO A 10 -24.70 -1.92 26.56
CA PRO A 10 -23.94 -3.02 25.96
C PRO A 10 -24.10 -3.10 24.43
N LEU A 11 -25.28 -2.75 23.89
CA LEU A 11 -25.53 -2.77 22.44
C LEU A 11 -24.74 -1.70 21.68
N LEU A 12 -24.48 -0.54 22.31
CA LEU A 12 -23.70 0.55 21.72
C LEU A 12 -22.19 0.23 21.69
N LEU A 13 -21.69 -0.49 22.70
CA LEU A 13 -20.31 -0.98 22.74
C LEU A 13 -20.09 -2.14 21.75
N ILE A 14 -21.06 -3.03 21.58
CA ILE A 14 -21.00 -4.10 20.57
C ILE A 14 -21.08 -3.49 19.16
N GLY A 15 -21.95 -2.51 18.92
CA GLY A 15 -22.04 -1.80 17.63
C GLY A 15 -20.76 -1.02 17.30
N GLY A 16 -20.15 -0.34 18.28
CA GLY A 16 -18.88 0.35 18.12
C GLY A 16 -17.69 -0.58 17.87
N ALA A 17 -17.65 -1.73 18.57
CA ALA A 17 -16.62 -2.75 18.35
C ALA A 17 -16.78 -3.46 17.00
N VAL A 18 -18.00 -3.76 16.56
CA VAL A 18 -18.27 -4.35 15.23
C VAL A 18 -17.99 -3.35 14.11
N ALA A 19 -18.34 -2.07 14.28
CA ALA A 19 -17.94 -1.01 13.35
C ALA A 19 -16.42 -0.83 13.32
N TYR A 20 -15.73 -0.84 14.46
CA TYR A 20 -14.26 -0.83 14.50
C TYR A 20 -13.66 -2.08 13.84
N PHE A 21 -14.28 -3.25 13.99
CA PHE A 21 -13.84 -4.49 13.36
C PHE A 21 -14.12 -4.53 11.85
N TYR A 22 -15.20 -3.93 11.38
CA TYR A 22 -15.54 -3.85 9.95
C TYR A 22 -14.81 -2.71 9.23
N PHE A 23 -14.79 -1.50 9.80
CA PHE A 23 -14.10 -0.35 9.23
C PHE A 23 -12.58 -0.38 9.47
N GLY A 24 -12.12 -0.82 10.65
CA GLY A 24 -10.70 -0.87 10.98
C GLY A 24 -9.91 -1.96 10.23
N ARG A 25 -10.58 -3.05 9.78
CA ARG A 25 -9.96 -4.06 8.90
C ARG A 25 -9.96 -3.65 7.44
N GLN A 26 -10.94 -2.86 6.98
CA GLN A 26 -10.93 -2.32 5.62
C GLN A 26 -9.81 -1.30 5.38
N THR A 27 -9.20 -0.78 6.45
CA THR A 27 -8.12 0.20 6.42
C THR A 27 -6.73 -0.36 6.72
N SER A 28 -6.50 -1.68 6.69
CA SER A 28 -5.14 -2.21 6.87
C SER A 28 -4.37 -2.36 5.54
N PRO A 29 -3.04 -2.12 5.52
CA PRO A 29 -2.19 -2.36 4.37
C PRO A 29 -2.34 -3.79 3.82
N THR A 30 -2.30 -4.79 4.70
CA THR A 30 -2.48 -6.20 4.33
C THR A 30 -3.81 -6.46 3.63
N PHE A 31 -4.90 -5.90 4.14
CA PHE A 31 -6.22 -6.07 3.53
C PHE A 31 -6.26 -5.43 2.14
N ALA A 32 -5.76 -4.20 2.00
CA ALA A 32 -5.69 -3.51 0.72
C ALA A 32 -4.82 -4.27 -0.30
N TYR A 33 -3.69 -4.84 0.15
CA TYR A 33 -2.84 -5.70 -0.68
C TYR A 33 -3.62 -6.92 -1.18
N TYR A 34 -4.29 -7.66 -0.27
CA TYR A 34 -5.06 -8.83 -0.65
C TYR A 34 -6.23 -8.51 -1.57
N LYS A 35 -6.91 -7.38 -1.37
CA LYS A 35 -7.96 -6.91 -2.28
C LYS A 35 -7.40 -6.71 -3.69
N THR A 36 -6.23 -6.09 -3.81
CA THR A 36 -5.56 -5.87 -5.09
C THR A 36 -5.15 -7.19 -5.76
N VAL A 37 -4.60 -8.12 -4.97
CA VAL A 37 -4.27 -9.48 -5.40
C VAL A 37 -5.50 -10.24 -5.89
N GLN A 38 -6.64 -10.08 -5.21
CA GLN A 38 -7.91 -10.71 -5.61
C GLN A 38 -8.43 -10.13 -6.93
N ALA A 39 -8.44 -8.81 -7.08
CA ALA A 39 -8.81 -8.15 -8.33
C ALA A 39 -7.93 -8.64 -9.50
N ALA A 40 -6.61 -8.78 -9.29
CA ALA A 40 -5.71 -9.35 -10.29
C ALA A 40 -6.10 -10.79 -10.68
N LYS A 41 -6.45 -11.64 -9.71
CA LYS A 41 -6.87 -13.03 -9.97
C LYS A 41 -8.19 -13.12 -10.74
N LEU A 42 -9.10 -12.18 -10.50
CA LEU A 42 -10.40 -12.11 -11.17
C LEU A 42 -10.32 -11.42 -12.54
N GLY A 43 -9.17 -10.84 -12.89
CA GLY A 43 -9.03 -10.05 -14.13
C GLY A 43 -9.73 -8.69 -14.06
N GLU A 44 -10.09 -8.21 -12.87
CA GLU A 44 -10.76 -6.94 -12.66
C GLU A 44 -9.75 -5.78 -12.72
N MET A 45 -9.42 -5.34 -13.93
CA MET A 45 -8.33 -4.37 -14.17
C MET A 45 -8.52 -3.04 -13.44
N ASP A 46 -9.75 -2.50 -13.38
CA ASP A 46 -10.01 -1.24 -12.71
C ASP A 46 -9.81 -1.32 -11.19
N GLU A 47 -10.30 -2.39 -10.56
CA GLU A 47 -10.07 -2.64 -9.13
C GLU A 47 -8.60 -2.96 -8.84
N PHE A 48 -7.91 -3.63 -9.77
CA PHE A 48 -6.48 -3.86 -9.69
C PHE A 48 -5.69 -2.54 -9.69
N TYR A 49 -5.96 -1.63 -10.63
CA TYR A 49 -5.28 -0.34 -10.69
C TYR A 49 -5.58 0.56 -9.49
N LYS A 50 -6.78 0.49 -8.91
CA LYS A 50 -7.13 1.21 -7.66
C LYS A 50 -6.25 0.80 -6.47
N GLY A 51 -5.65 -0.39 -6.53
CA GLY A 51 -4.70 -0.87 -5.53
C GLY A 51 -3.34 -0.17 -5.55
N PHE A 52 -3.05 0.67 -6.55
CA PHE A 52 -1.78 1.38 -6.71
C PHE A 52 -1.95 2.89 -6.54
N THR A 53 -0.90 3.58 -6.09
CA THR A 53 -0.88 5.05 -6.10
C THR A 53 -1.10 5.57 -7.52
N LYS A 54 -1.61 6.79 -7.70
CA LYS A 54 -1.84 7.37 -9.05
C LYS A 54 -0.61 7.23 -9.96
N LYS A 55 0.58 7.53 -9.43
CA LYS A 55 1.86 7.41 -10.15
C LYS A 55 2.19 5.96 -10.50
N SER A 56 2.04 5.04 -9.55
CA SER A 56 2.33 3.61 -9.78
C SER A 56 1.32 2.97 -10.74
N ALA A 57 0.04 3.36 -10.69
CA ALA A 57 -0.99 2.89 -11.60
C ALA A 57 -0.69 3.28 -13.05
N LYS A 58 -0.27 4.53 -13.30
CA LYS A 58 0.18 4.99 -14.63
C LYS A 58 1.33 4.11 -15.15
N LEU A 59 2.34 3.83 -14.32
CA LEU A 59 3.48 2.99 -14.68
C LEU A 59 3.06 1.54 -14.99
N VAL A 60 2.29 0.91 -14.11
CA VAL A 60 1.85 -0.49 -14.28
C VAL A 60 1.00 -0.63 -15.53
N ARG A 61 0.11 0.34 -15.80
CA ARG A 61 -0.68 0.39 -17.04
C ARG A 61 0.23 0.49 -18.27
N ALA A 62 1.25 1.35 -18.26
CA ALA A 62 2.19 1.46 -19.37
C ALA A 62 2.93 0.13 -19.64
N VAL A 63 3.40 -0.55 -18.58
CA VAL A 63 4.06 -1.85 -18.72
C VAL A 63 3.11 -2.92 -19.28
N MET A 64 1.84 -2.89 -18.90
CA MET A 64 0.83 -3.81 -19.45
C MET A 64 0.55 -3.56 -20.93
N VAL A 65 0.37 -2.30 -21.33
CA VAL A 65 0.17 -1.93 -22.75
C VAL A 65 1.38 -2.34 -23.60
N LEU A 66 2.59 -2.18 -23.08
CA LEU A 66 3.80 -2.65 -23.77
C LEU A 66 3.85 -4.18 -23.90
N SER A 67 3.41 -4.90 -22.86
CA SER A 67 3.29 -6.36 -22.90
C SER A 67 2.27 -6.81 -23.95
N GLU A 68 1.11 -6.14 -24.04
CA GLU A 68 0.09 -6.36 -25.07
C GLU A 68 0.63 -6.14 -26.48
N ALA A 69 1.29 -4.99 -26.70
CA ALA A 69 1.90 -4.65 -27.99
C ALA A 69 2.98 -5.67 -28.42
N SER A 70 3.63 -6.31 -27.45
CA SER A 70 4.62 -7.37 -27.67
C SER A 70 3.99 -8.76 -27.90
N GLY A 71 2.66 -8.86 -28.01
CA GLY A 71 1.93 -10.10 -28.27
C GLY A 71 1.68 -10.96 -27.02
N PHE A 72 1.98 -10.45 -25.83
CA PHE A 72 1.67 -11.15 -24.58
C PHE A 72 0.29 -10.73 -24.07
N ILE A 73 -0.53 -11.71 -23.70
CA ILE A 73 -1.82 -11.44 -23.06
C ILE A 73 -1.55 -10.71 -21.73
N PRO A 74 -2.17 -9.53 -21.52
CA PRO A 74 -2.01 -8.75 -20.30
C PRO A 74 -2.55 -9.56 -19.15
N ASN A 75 -1.65 -9.92 -18.25
CA ASN A 75 -2.00 -10.69 -17.08
C ASN A 75 -1.61 -9.89 -15.83
N PRO A 76 -2.57 -9.23 -15.16
CA PRO A 76 -2.30 -8.47 -13.94
C PRO A 76 -1.64 -9.32 -12.88
N THR A 77 -1.80 -10.64 -12.97
CA THR A 77 -1.18 -11.49 -11.99
C THR A 77 0.33 -11.37 -11.97
N ARG A 78 0.98 -11.34 -13.13
CA ARG A 78 2.45 -11.32 -13.24
C ARG A 78 3.15 -10.14 -12.57
N TYR A 79 2.41 -9.12 -12.16
CA TYR A 79 2.92 -7.91 -11.54
C TYR A 79 2.83 -7.90 -10.01
N LEU A 80 2.29 -8.97 -9.39
CA LEU A 80 2.19 -9.11 -7.95
C LEU A 80 2.81 -10.43 -7.46
N VAL A 81 3.18 -10.45 -6.18
CA VAL A 81 3.64 -11.66 -5.50
C VAL A 81 2.46 -12.35 -4.82
N TYR A 82 2.01 -13.48 -5.35
CA TYR A 82 0.92 -14.25 -4.76
C TYR A 82 1.40 -15.10 -3.62
N GLY A 83 0.98 -14.79 -2.41
CA GLY A 83 1.05 -15.76 -1.35
C GLY A 83 0.77 -15.15 0.01
N GLU A 84 1.32 -15.77 1.04
CA GLU A 84 1.07 -15.36 2.40
C GLU A 84 1.79 -14.05 2.72
N VAL A 85 1.08 -13.18 3.44
CA VAL A 85 1.67 -12.05 4.14
C VAL A 85 2.29 -12.57 5.43
N LEU A 86 3.62 -12.42 5.54
CA LEU A 86 4.42 -12.89 6.67
C LEU A 86 4.44 -11.87 7.81
N ASP A 87 4.61 -10.60 7.46
CA ASP A 87 4.65 -9.49 8.41
C ASP A 87 4.14 -8.19 7.76
N GLU A 88 3.62 -7.31 8.61
CA GLU A 88 3.24 -5.94 8.26
C GLU A 88 3.86 -4.98 9.26
N THR A 89 4.46 -3.89 8.78
CA THR A 89 5.00 -2.83 9.63
C THR A 89 4.54 -1.49 9.11
N ILE A 90 3.80 -0.73 9.92
CA ILE A 90 3.37 0.64 9.63
C ILE A 90 4.34 1.63 10.30
N LYS A 91 4.73 2.67 9.56
CA LYS A 91 5.58 3.77 10.02
C LYS A 91 5.02 5.11 9.61
N LYS A 92 5.10 6.07 10.53
CA LYS A 92 4.87 7.49 10.23
C LYS A 92 6.19 8.10 9.79
N ILE A 93 6.21 8.68 8.60
CA ILE A 93 7.36 9.36 8.01
C ILE A 93 7.03 10.83 7.88
N LYS A 94 7.93 11.70 8.38
CA LYS A 94 7.82 13.13 8.10
C LYS A 94 8.40 13.38 6.72
N THR A 95 7.70 14.13 5.89
CA THR A 95 8.12 14.39 4.49
C THR A 95 9.47 15.09 4.41
N LYS A 96 9.81 15.86 5.44
CA LYS A 96 11.13 16.50 5.59
C LYS A 96 12.27 15.47 5.66
N ASP A 97 12.00 14.32 6.27
CA ASP A 97 12.97 13.23 6.43
C ASP A 97 13.10 12.42 5.12
N GLU A 98 12.04 12.38 4.29
CA GLU A 98 12.08 11.76 2.96
C GLU A 98 12.82 12.63 1.94
N LYS A 99 12.70 13.97 2.01
CA LYS A 99 13.39 14.90 1.10
C LYS A 99 14.91 14.72 1.06
N VAL A 100 15.50 14.15 2.12
CA VAL A 100 16.94 13.81 2.19
C VAL A 100 17.33 12.71 1.16
N PHE A 101 16.34 11.96 0.66
CA PHE A 101 16.51 10.85 -0.28
C PHE A 101 15.92 11.13 -1.67
N GLU A 102 15.34 12.31 -1.90
CA GLU A 102 14.96 12.75 -3.24
C GLU A 102 16.21 13.23 -3.99
N LEU A 103 16.69 12.41 -4.94
CA LEU A 103 17.31 12.97 -6.15
C LEU A 103 16.22 13.69 -6.93
N GLU A 104 16.54 14.90 -7.39
CA GLU A 104 15.71 15.82 -8.18
C GLU A 104 14.74 15.09 -9.12
N ILE A 105 13.44 15.27 -8.88
CA ILE A 105 12.40 14.91 -9.82
C ILE A 105 12.24 16.13 -10.75
N PRO A 106 12.29 15.99 -12.09
CA PRO A 106 12.06 17.11 -12.99
C PRO A 106 10.67 17.70 -12.73
N GLU A 107 10.59 19.03 -12.75
CA GLU A 107 9.44 19.87 -12.34
C GLU A 107 8.16 19.65 -13.17
N ASP A 108 8.21 18.78 -14.18
CA ASP A 108 7.26 18.75 -15.29
C ASP A 108 6.07 17.80 -15.07
N ALA A 109 5.92 17.19 -13.89
CA ALA A 109 4.79 16.31 -13.60
C ALA A 109 3.57 17.11 -13.12
N GLU A 110 2.75 17.53 -14.09
CA GLU A 110 1.34 17.97 -14.03
C GLU A 110 0.76 18.36 -12.64
N ASP A 111 0.39 19.64 -12.55
CA ASP A 111 -0.46 20.34 -11.57
C ASP A 111 -1.31 19.46 -10.62
N ASP A 112 -0.92 19.43 -9.36
CA ASP A 112 -1.78 19.12 -8.22
C ASP A 112 -1.43 20.15 -7.13
N SER A 113 -2.16 21.27 -7.09
CA SER A 113 -2.11 22.39 -6.11
C SER A 113 -2.22 22.02 -4.61
N LYS A 114 -1.97 20.76 -4.23
CA LYS A 114 -1.89 20.30 -2.85
C LYS A 114 -0.44 20.24 -2.42
N GLU A 115 -0.08 21.07 -1.45
CA GLU A 115 1.19 20.92 -0.73
C GLU A 115 1.38 19.46 -0.31
N PRO A 116 2.57 18.86 -0.53
CA PRO A 116 2.83 17.51 -0.09
C PRO A 116 2.55 17.42 1.42
N PRO A 117 1.88 16.36 1.89
CA PRO A 117 1.49 16.26 3.29
C PRO A 117 2.73 16.41 4.18
N LYS A 118 2.63 17.10 5.31
CA LYS A 118 3.78 17.33 6.22
C LYS A 118 4.31 16.01 6.82
N GLU A 119 3.43 15.02 6.95
CA GLU A 119 3.73 13.66 7.38
C GLU A 119 2.84 12.70 6.59
N PHE A 120 3.34 11.49 6.31
CA PHE A 120 2.59 10.43 5.66
C PHE A 120 2.83 9.09 6.35
N GLU A 121 1.89 8.16 6.21
CA GLU A 121 2.04 6.79 6.68
C GLU A 121 2.54 5.90 5.54
N LEU A 122 3.56 5.11 5.85
CA LEU A 122 4.15 4.12 4.98
C LEU A 122 4.05 2.77 5.67
N ALA A 123 3.59 1.76 4.92
CA ALA A 123 3.55 0.40 5.37
C ALA A 123 4.45 -0.48 4.51
N ILE A 124 5.08 -1.44 5.18
CA ILE A 124 5.88 -2.47 4.56
C ILE A 124 5.13 -3.77 4.80
N VAL A 125 4.71 -4.41 3.72
CA VAL A 125 4.07 -5.73 3.77
C VAL A 125 5.04 -6.73 3.19
N ARG A 126 5.45 -7.72 3.98
CA ARG A 126 6.33 -8.78 3.49
C ARG A 126 5.51 -9.98 3.06
N VAL A 127 5.71 -10.40 1.82
CA VAL A 127 4.90 -11.40 1.14
C VAL A 127 5.77 -12.53 0.62
N ARG A 128 5.24 -13.75 0.55
CA ARG A 128 5.96 -14.91 0.03
C ARG A 128 5.05 -15.84 -0.76
N THR A 129 5.52 -16.27 -1.93
CA THR A 129 4.87 -17.33 -2.73
C THR A 129 5.45 -18.70 -2.37
N GLY A 130 4.69 -19.52 -1.63
CA GLY A 130 5.09 -20.88 -1.29
C GLY A 130 6.45 -20.94 -0.57
N ARG A 131 7.39 -21.71 -1.11
CA ARG A 131 8.77 -21.83 -0.57
C ARG A 131 9.75 -20.79 -1.13
N ALA A 132 9.29 -19.85 -1.95
CA ALA A 132 10.15 -18.83 -2.54
C ALA A 132 10.69 -17.84 -1.49
N LYS A 133 11.64 -17.01 -1.92
CA LYS A 133 12.13 -15.88 -1.11
C LYS A 133 10.98 -14.90 -0.83
N ALA A 134 11.00 -14.31 0.36
CA ALA A 134 10.05 -13.25 0.70
C ALA A 134 10.40 -11.94 -0.03
N HIS A 135 9.37 -11.23 -0.47
CA HIS A 135 9.44 -9.93 -1.10
C HIS A 135 8.82 -8.87 -0.20
N TYR A 136 9.27 -7.63 -0.33
CA TYR A 136 8.66 -6.49 0.35
C TYR A 136 7.75 -5.76 -0.63
N ILE A 137 6.58 -5.36 -0.15
CA ILE A 137 5.64 -4.48 -0.81
C ILE A 137 5.59 -3.20 0.00
N LEU A 138 5.75 -2.08 -0.68
CA LEU A 138 5.66 -0.76 -0.08
C LEU A 138 4.29 -0.19 -0.37
N MET A 139 3.63 0.28 0.68
CA MET A 139 2.30 0.87 0.61
C MET A 139 2.28 2.21 1.31
N VAL A 140 1.48 3.14 0.80
CA VAL A 140 1.29 4.47 1.37
C VAL A 140 -0.19 4.78 1.44
N GLN A 141 -0.57 5.68 2.34
CA GLN A 141 -1.94 6.20 2.33
C GLN A 141 -2.09 7.29 1.25
N GLU A 142 -3.00 7.05 0.31
CA GLU A 142 -3.44 8.02 -0.69
C GLU A 142 -4.97 8.05 -0.64
N ASP A 143 -5.57 9.23 -0.48
CA ASP A 143 -7.03 9.41 -0.34
C ASP A 143 -7.67 8.54 0.78
N LYS A 144 -6.98 8.42 1.92
CA LYS A 144 -7.37 7.58 3.08
C LYS A 144 -7.42 6.07 2.79
N GLN A 145 -6.81 5.62 1.69
CA GLN A 145 -6.71 4.21 1.33
C GLN A 145 -5.25 3.80 1.22
N TRP A 146 -4.91 2.59 1.68
CA TRP A 146 -3.59 2.02 1.47
C TRP A 146 -3.44 1.59 0.01
N LYS A 147 -2.40 2.07 -0.64
CA LYS A 147 -2.09 1.74 -2.03
C LYS A 147 -0.64 1.35 -2.19
N ILE A 148 -0.37 0.44 -3.11
CA ILE A 148 0.97 -0.01 -3.47
C ILE A 148 1.70 1.14 -4.18
N ASP A 149 2.89 1.46 -3.68
CA ASP A 149 3.80 2.43 -4.26
C ASP A 149 5.00 1.73 -4.89
N ALA A 150 4.84 1.36 -6.17
CA ALA A 150 5.86 0.67 -6.95
C ALA A 150 7.09 1.56 -7.18
N TRP A 151 6.91 2.89 -7.23
CA TRP A 151 8.00 3.84 -7.43
C TRP A 151 8.93 3.87 -6.21
N ARG A 152 8.37 4.03 -5.01
CA ARG A 152 9.15 3.93 -3.77
C ARG A 152 9.70 2.53 -3.54
N LEU A 153 9.01 1.49 -4.02
CA LEU A 153 9.48 0.11 -3.95
C LEU A 153 10.79 -0.09 -4.71
N GLU A 154 10.92 0.47 -5.92
CA GLU A 154 12.16 0.41 -6.69
C GLU A 154 13.32 1.06 -5.92
N ARG A 155 13.10 2.25 -5.35
CA ARG A 155 14.11 2.94 -4.53
C ARG A 155 14.50 2.10 -3.31
N PHE A 156 13.55 1.50 -2.62
CA PHE A 156 13.79 0.59 -1.50
C PHE A 156 14.60 -0.66 -1.89
N GLN A 157 14.45 -1.13 -3.12
CA GLN A 157 15.24 -2.25 -3.65
C GLN A 157 16.66 -1.84 -4.05
N LYS A 158 16.86 -0.61 -4.52
CA LYS A 158 18.15 -0.14 -5.06
C LYS A 158 19.02 0.61 -4.06
N ASP A 159 18.44 1.36 -3.13
CA ASP A 159 19.18 2.19 -2.16
C ASP A 159 19.15 1.56 -0.75
N PRO A 160 20.29 1.01 -0.27
CA PRO A 160 20.40 0.47 1.08
C PRO A 160 20.10 1.49 2.18
N ARG A 161 20.43 2.77 1.98
CA ARG A 161 20.20 3.83 2.98
C ARG A 161 18.71 4.12 3.12
N TYR A 162 17.99 4.20 2.00
CA TYR A 162 16.54 4.35 2.01
C TYR A 162 15.85 3.11 2.60
N ARG A 163 16.35 1.91 2.27
CA ARG A 163 15.88 0.66 2.89
C ARG A 163 16.07 0.66 4.41
N GLU A 164 17.22 1.07 4.90
CA GLU A 164 17.53 1.16 6.33
C GLU A 164 16.66 2.19 7.05
N PHE A 165 16.48 3.36 6.44
CA PHE A 165 15.57 4.39 6.90
C PHE A 165 14.14 3.83 7.05
N VAL A 166 13.63 3.21 5.98
CA VAL A 166 12.30 2.59 5.96
C VAL A 166 12.19 1.42 6.94
N LEU A 167 13.18 0.54 7.06
CA LEU A 167 13.17 -0.59 8.00
C LEU A 167 13.50 -0.18 9.45
N GLY A 168 14.10 0.98 9.68
CA GLY A 168 14.50 1.45 11.01
C GLY A 168 15.66 0.65 11.61
N LYS A 169 16.46 -0.01 10.76
CA LYS A 169 17.68 -0.72 11.19
C LYS A 169 18.86 0.18 10.89
N LYS A 170 19.62 0.59 11.91
CA LYS A 170 20.90 1.28 11.70
C LYS A 170 21.87 0.34 10.98
N ALA A 171 22.60 0.84 9.98
CA ALA A 171 23.78 0.19 9.45
C ALA A 171 24.65 -0.33 10.61
N LYS A 172 24.97 -1.63 10.61
CA LYS A 172 26.21 -2.05 11.26
C LYS A 172 27.33 -1.41 10.44
N LYS A 173 27.93 -0.37 11.01
CA LYS A 173 29.25 0.11 10.59
C LYS A 173 30.25 -1.04 10.66
#